data_AF-A0A9P7KCP8-F1
#
_entry.id   AF-A0A9P7KCP8-F1
#
_cell.length_a   1.000
_cell.length_b   1.000
_cell.length_c   1.000
_cell.angle_alpha   90.00
_cell.angle_beta   90.00
_cell.angle_gamma   90.00
#
_symmetry.space_group_name_H-M   'P 1'
#
loop_
_entity.id
_entity.type
_entity.pdbx_description
1 polymer ?
#
loop_
_entity_poly.entity_id
_entity_poly.type
_entity_poly.pdbx_seq_one_letter_code
_entity_poly.pdbx_strand_id
1 'polypeptide(L)'
;MDKEDEDPLSDPWPTTKALFEELTLRFQVISERDYARHKIENFKQGTMRVDDFMVEFEALVAKSGIKDQEQTVVDLLERNTNREIIKELFKQGRRKTTGDATSTEILQIGRSMEMFQYMTNSTWSKGSTGSGSHQNKPAGQASTKPPAAPQYVPMDVDAARTKSKVQCYKCRGYGHFARDCKRKVDVRAMDYEEIRQHYFEEFQAMK
;
A
#
# COMPACT_ATOMS: atom_id res chain seq x y z
N MET A 1 61.94 4.68 -42.90
CA MET A 1 61.17 5.93 -42.85
C MET A 1 59.79 5.64 -42.28
N ASP A 2 59.82 4.91 -41.17
CA ASP A 2 59.54 5.47 -39.84
C ASP A 2 58.11 5.97 -39.71
N LYS A 3 57.25 5.02 -39.31
CA LYS A 3 56.03 5.32 -38.59
C LYS A 3 56.46 6.15 -37.39
N GLU A 4 56.12 7.43 -37.38
CA GLU A 4 56.18 8.24 -36.19
C GLU A 4 55.18 7.61 -35.21
N ASP A 5 55.73 6.86 -34.27
CA ASP A 5 55.06 6.47 -33.04
C ASP A 5 54.72 7.78 -32.31
N GLU A 6 53.54 8.32 -32.58
CA GLU A 6 52.88 9.30 -31.72
C GLU A 6 52.75 8.66 -30.34
N ASP A 7 53.68 8.98 -29.44
CA ASP A 7 53.65 8.59 -28.06
C ASP A 7 52.27 8.99 -27.49
N PRO A 8 51.40 8.02 -27.11
CA PRO A 8 50.05 8.32 -26.64
C PRO A 8 50.02 9.00 -25.26
N LEU A 9 51.18 9.45 -24.78
CA LEU A 9 51.42 10.13 -23.50
C LEU A 9 51.78 11.61 -23.64
N SER A 10 51.83 12.17 -24.86
CA SER A 10 52.19 13.58 -25.08
C SER A 10 51.02 14.57 -24.86
N ASP A 11 49.79 14.06 -24.66
CA ASP A 11 48.65 14.92 -24.36
C ASP A 11 48.83 15.60 -22.99
N PRO A 12 48.98 16.94 -22.95
CA PRO A 12 49.14 17.65 -21.69
C PRO A 12 47.88 17.48 -20.84
N TRP A 13 48.08 17.17 -19.55
CA TRP A 13 46.99 16.98 -18.61
C TRP A 13 45.99 18.15 -18.69
N PRO A 14 44.69 17.88 -18.87
CA PRO A 14 43.71 18.93 -19.07
C PRO A 14 43.67 19.88 -17.88
N THR A 15 43.40 21.16 -18.14
CA THR A 15 43.17 22.13 -17.07
C THR A 15 42.02 21.65 -16.20
N THR A 16 42.08 21.86 -14.87
CA THR A 16 41.07 21.38 -13.92
C THR A 16 39.64 21.71 -14.36
N LYS A 17 39.42 22.90 -14.93
CA LYS A 17 38.14 23.31 -15.50
C LYS A 17 37.67 22.44 -16.69
N ALA A 18 38.56 22.14 -17.63
CA ALA A 18 38.25 21.30 -18.79
C ALA A 18 38.03 19.83 -18.38
N LEU A 19 38.78 19.34 -17.40
CA LEU A 19 38.56 18.02 -16.79
C LEU A 19 37.19 17.94 -16.11
N PHE A 20 36.81 18.94 -15.30
CA PHE A 20 35.49 18.97 -14.68
C PHE A 20 34.36 19.10 -15.69
N GLU A 21 34.56 19.85 -16.77
CA GLU A 21 33.58 19.97 -17.86
C GLU A 21 33.43 18.64 -18.62
N GLU A 22 34.53 17.93 -18.90
CA GLU A 22 34.48 16.60 -19.52
C GLU A 22 33.91 15.53 -18.56
N LEU A 23 34.27 15.57 -17.28
CA LEU A 23 33.71 14.69 -16.25
C LEU A 23 32.22 14.96 -16.07
N THR A 24 31.81 16.23 -15.99
CA THR A 24 30.40 16.57 -15.90
C THR A 24 29.66 16.25 -17.19
N LEU A 25 30.30 16.19 -18.36
CA LEU A 25 29.64 15.83 -19.61
C LEU A 25 29.57 14.30 -19.84
N ARG A 26 30.63 13.56 -19.47
CA ARG A 26 30.69 12.09 -19.59
C ARG A 26 30.03 11.35 -18.41
N PHE A 27 30.12 11.92 -17.21
CA PHE A 27 29.48 11.44 -15.99
C PHE A 27 28.33 12.34 -15.54
N GLN A 28 27.84 13.24 -16.43
CA GLN A 28 26.52 13.85 -16.26
C GLN A 28 25.56 12.70 -16.04
N VAL A 29 24.75 12.83 -14.99
CA VAL A 29 24.02 11.72 -14.39
C VAL A 29 23.14 11.04 -15.45
N ILE A 30 23.70 10.04 -16.14
CA ILE A 30 23.01 9.02 -16.90
C ILE A 30 21.92 8.44 -15.98
N SER A 31 22.22 8.36 -14.68
CA SER A 31 21.24 8.05 -13.66
C SER A 31 20.10 9.05 -13.49
N GLU A 32 20.16 10.38 -13.57
CA GLU A 32 18.99 11.20 -13.13
C GLU A 32 17.82 11.08 -14.10
N ARG A 33 18.11 11.14 -15.41
CA ARG A 33 17.11 10.93 -16.45
C ARG A 33 16.65 9.48 -16.50
N ASP A 34 17.57 8.52 -16.45
CA ASP A 34 17.20 7.10 -16.53
C ASP A 34 16.59 6.58 -15.23
N TYR A 35 16.97 7.13 -14.07
CA TYR A 35 16.28 6.93 -12.79
C TYR A 35 14.90 7.55 -12.82
N ALA A 36 14.73 8.76 -13.37
CA ALA A 36 13.42 9.34 -13.54
C ALA A 36 12.55 8.45 -14.45
N ARG A 37 13.08 7.96 -15.57
CA ARG A 37 12.39 6.99 -16.45
C ARG A 37 11.97 5.72 -15.71
N HIS A 38 12.93 5.06 -15.07
CA HIS A 38 12.69 3.83 -14.30
C HIS A 38 11.73 4.05 -13.13
N LYS A 39 11.81 5.22 -12.47
CA LYS A 39 10.90 5.60 -11.39
C LYS A 39 9.49 5.81 -11.94
N ILE A 40 9.32 6.49 -13.08
CA ILE A 40 8.00 6.68 -13.69
C ILE A 40 7.39 5.33 -14.06
N GLU A 41 8.13 4.41 -14.70
CA GLU A 41 7.59 3.10 -15.11
C GLU A 41 7.01 2.27 -13.94
N ASN A 42 7.54 2.46 -12.74
CA ASN A 42 7.13 1.75 -11.54
C ASN A 42 6.26 2.58 -10.60
N PHE A 43 6.02 3.86 -10.89
CA PHE A 43 5.28 4.77 -10.03
C PHE A 43 3.78 4.52 -10.14
N LYS A 44 3.20 3.82 -9.16
CA LYS A 44 1.77 3.51 -9.14
C LYS A 44 1.05 4.42 -8.16
N GLN A 45 -0.14 4.88 -8.52
CA GLN A 45 -0.97 5.73 -7.66
C GLN A 45 -1.26 5.09 -6.28
N GLY A 46 -1.59 3.79 -6.26
CA GLY A 46 -1.86 3.07 -5.02
C GLY A 46 -2.99 3.69 -4.19
N THR A 47 -2.70 4.05 -2.95
CA THR A 47 -3.62 4.75 -2.02
C THR A 47 -3.44 6.26 -2.00
N MET A 48 -2.55 6.80 -2.83
CA MET A 48 -2.27 8.23 -2.90
C MET A 48 -3.43 8.96 -3.59
N ARG A 49 -3.67 10.21 -3.18
CA ARG A 49 -4.65 11.08 -3.84
C ARG A 49 -4.26 11.28 -5.29
N VAL A 50 -5.27 11.42 -6.15
CA VAL A 50 -5.05 11.60 -7.59
C VAL A 50 -4.28 12.89 -7.86
N ASP A 51 -4.60 13.98 -7.16
CA ASP A 51 -3.90 15.26 -7.32
C ASP A 51 -2.41 15.14 -6.98
N ASP A 52 -2.06 14.53 -5.84
CA ASP A 52 -0.66 14.34 -5.42
C ASP A 52 0.11 13.46 -6.43
N PHE A 53 -0.55 12.42 -6.94
CA PHE A 53 0.04 11.51 -7.93
C PHE A 53 0.35 12.23 -9.24
N MET A 54 -0.57 13.06 -9.72
CA MET A 54 -0.38 13.80 -10.96
C MET A 54 0.76 14.82 -10.85
N VAL A 55 0.89 15.50 -9.70
CA VAL A 55 2.00 16.45 -9.46
C VAL A 55 3.36 15.74 -9.47
N GLU A 56 3.49 14.61 -8.76
CA GLU A 56 4.76 13.87 -8.75
C GLU A 56 5.07 13.26 -10.13
N PHE A 57 4.05 12.76 -10.83
CA PHE A 57 4.19 12.22 -12.18
C PHE A 57 4.67 13.29 -13.17
N GLU A 58 4.07 14.49 -13.18
CA GLU A 58 4.49 15.60 -14.02
C GLU A 58 5.94 16.03 -13.71
N ALA A 59 6.29 16.12 -12.42
CA ALA A 59 7.64 16.44 -12.00
C ALA A 59 8.67 15.39 -12.47
N LEU A 60 8.30 14.11 -12.48
CA LEU A 60 9.16 13.05 -13.00
C LEU A 60 9.27 13.11 -14.53
N VAL A 61 8.19 13.38 -15.25
CA VAL A 61 8.21 13.58 -16.72
C VAL A 61 9.11 14.77 -17.10
N ALA A 62 9.07 15.85 -16.32
CA ALA A 62 9.96 16.99 -16.51
C ALA A 62 11.44 16.62 -16.30
N LYS A 63 11.74 15.75 -15.34
CA LYS A 63 13.11 15.28 -15.03
C LYS A 63 13.62 14.25 -16.04
N SER A 64 12.76 13.40 -16.57
CA SER A 64 13.12 12.34 -17.52
C SER A 64 13.36 12.85 -18.93
N GLY A 65 12.89 14.06 -19.25
CA GLY A 65 13.03 14.67 -20.57
C GLY A 65 12.19 14.00 -21.66
N ILE A 66 11.16 13.20 -21.30
CA ILE A 66 10.26 12.49 -22.24
C ILE A 66 9.17 13.44 -22.75
N LYS A 67 9.50 14.70 -23.05
CA LYS A 67 8.49 15.65 -23.55
C LYS A 67 8.09 15.35 -25.00
N ASP A 68 8.93 14.67 -25.76
CA ASP A 68 8.78 14.55 -27.22
C ASP A 68 7.93 13.35 -27.68
N GLN A 69 7.50 12.48 -26.76
CA GLN A 69 6.66 11.32 -27.08
C GLN A 69 5.37 11.33 -26.24
N GLU A 70 4.45 12.23 -26.58
CA GLU A 70 3.15 12.36 -25.89
C GLU A 70 2.37 11.04 -25.77
N GLN A 71 2.48 10.15 -26.76
CA GLN A 71 1.87 8.82 -26.73
C GLN A 71 2.46 7.92 -25.63
N THR A 72 3.76 8.02 -25.36
CA THR A 72 4.39 7.25 -24.28
C THR A 72 3.95 7.74 -22.90
N VAL A 73 3.67 9.04 -22.77
CA VAL A 73 3.16 9.64 -21.53
C VAL A 73 1.73 9.19 -21.25
N VAL A 74 0.88 9.15 -22.28
CA VAL A 74 -0.49 8.61 -22.17
C VAL A 74 -0.46 7.14 -21.73
N ASP A 75 0.35 6.30 -22.36
CA ASP A 75 0.44 4.88 -22.02
C ASP A 75 1.01 4.66 -20.61
N LEU A 76 2.00 5.47 -20.19
CA LEU A 76 2.51 5.46 -18.81
C LEU A 76 1.41 5.85 -17.80
N LEU A 77 0.66 6.93 -18.08
CA LEU A 77 -0.47 7.35 -17.24
C LEU A 77 -1.52 6.25 -17.11
N GLU A 78 -1.89 5.60 -18.22
CA GLU A 78 -2.88 4.52 -18.23
C GLU A 78 -2.44 3.30 -17.42
N ARG A 79 -1.13 2.98 -17.41
CA ARG A 79 -0.58 1.84 -16.67
C ARG A 79 -0.40 2.13 -15.18
N ASN A 80 -0.14 3.38 -14.82
CA ASN A 80 0.25 3.78 -13.46
C ASN A 80 -0.90 4.31 -12.61
N THR A 81 -1.95 4.83 -13.25
CA THR A 81 -3.16 5.33 -12.58
C THR A 81 -4.00 4.16 -12.05
N ASN A 82 -4.82 4.42 -11.01
CA ASN A 82 -5.73 3.41 -10.48
C ASN A 82 -6.66 2.88 -11.58
N ARG A 83 -6.76 1.54 -11.68
CA ARG A 83 -7.57 0.85 -12.68
C ARG A 83 -9.03 1.28 -12.70
N GLU A 84 -9.61 1.66 -11.57
CA GLU A 84 -11.01 2.09 -11.52
C GLU A 84 -11.20 3.44 -12.24
N ILE A 85 -10.25 4.36 -12.11
CA ILE A 85 -10.25 5.62 -12.85
C ILE A 85 -10.12 5.35 -14.35
N ILE A 86 -9.21 4.46 -14.72
CA ILE A 86 -8.99 4.09 -16.13
C ILE A 86 -10.21 3.38 -16.73
N LYS A 87 -10.83 2.44 -16.00
CA LYS A 87 -12.09 1.81 -16.43
C LYS A 87 -13.16 2.84 -16.70
N GLU A 88 -13.30 3.83 -15.83
CA GLU A 88 -14.29 4.89 -15.99
C GLU A 88 -13.97 5.79 -17.19
N LEU A 89 -12.69 6.10 -17.41
CA LEU A 89 -12.22 6.82 -18.60
C LEU A 89 -12.60 6.10 -19.90
N PHE A 90 -12.39 4.78 -19.95
CA PHE A 90 -12.78 3.95 -21.11
C PHE A 90 -14.30 3.83 -21.27
N LYS A 91 -15.05 3.65 -20.17
CA LYS A 91 -16.53 3.59 -20.21
C LYS A 91 -17.14 4.89 -20.73
N GLN A 92 -16.59 6.03 -20.32
CA GLN A 92 -17.04 7.34 -20.79
C GLN A 92 -16.52 7.68 -22.20
N GLY A 93 -15.62 6.87 -22.77
CA GLY A 93 -15.02 7.11 -24.09
C GLY A 93 -14.18 8.38 -24.14
N ARG A 94 -13.64 8.84 -23.00
CA ARG A 94 -12.95 10.13 -22.88
C ARG A 94 -11.44 10.05 -23.12
N ARG A 95 -10.90 8.92 -23.56
CA ARG A 95 -9.49 8.76 -23.91
C ARG A 95 -9.08 9.81 -24.94
N LYS A 96 -8.00 10.55 -24.64
CA LYS A 96 -7.41 11.53 -25.55
C LYS A 96 -6.05 11.03 -26.03
N THR A 97 -5.61 11.52 -27.19
CA THR A 97 -4.30 11.20 -27.77
C THR A 97 -3.18 12.07 -27.23
N THR A 98 -3.53 13.16 -26.55
CA THR A 98 -2.60 14.13 -25.95
C THR A 98 -2.42 13.85 -24.46
N GLY A 99 -1.19 13.95 -23.96
CA GLY A 99 -0.85 13.74 -22.55
C GLY A 99 -1.59 14.69 -21.61
N ASP A 100 -1.57 16.00 -21.90
CA ASP A 100 -2.21 17.03 -21.08
C ASP A 100 -3.73 16.94 -21.07
N ALA A 101 -4.33 16.55 -22.20
CA ALA A 101 -5.77 16.35 -22.23
C ALA A 101 -6.16 15.13 -21.39
N THR A 102 -5.38 14.04 -21.46
CA THR A 102 -5.61 12.84 -20.65
C THR A 102 -5.40 13.10 -19.15
N SER A 103 -4.44 13.95 -18.77
CA SER A 103 -4.20 14.31 -17.36
C SER A 103 -5.40 15.03 -16.74
N THR A 104 -6.00 15.98 -17.46
CA THR A 104 -7.20 16.70 -16.98
C THR A 104 -8.41 15.78 -16.81
N GLU A 105 -8.57 14.82 -17.72
CA GLU A 105 -9.64 13.83 -17.67
C GLU A 105 -9.48 12.87 -16.48
N ILE A 106 -8.26 12.38 -16.25
CA ILE A 106 -7.91 11.56 -15.09
C ILE A 106 -8.16 12.32 -13.79
N LEU A 107 -7.80 13.60 -13.71
CA LEU A 107 -8.06 14.46 -12.56
C LEU A 107 -9.56 14.62 -12.29
N GLN A 108 -10.38 14.85 -13.34
CA GLN A 108 -11.82 15.02 -13.19
C GLN A 108 -12.49 13.75 -12.66
N ILE A 109 -12.17 12.60 -13.26
CA ILE A 109 -12.70 11.30 -12.83
C ILE A 109 -12.21 10.97 -11.43
N GLY A 110 -10.91 11.12 -11.17
CA GLY A 110 -10.29 10.88 -9.88
C GLY A 110 -10.92 11.68 -8.75
N ARG A 111 -11.07 12.99 -8.93
CA ARG A 111 -11.76 13.87 -7.96
C ARG A 111 -13.22 13.47 -7.76
N SER A 112 -13.94 13.11 -8.83
CA SER A 112 -15.33 12.67 -8.72
C SER A 112 -15.46 11.36 -7.92
N MET A 113 -14.52 10.44 -8.10
CA MET A 113 -14.47 9.17 -7.38
C MET A 113 -14.08 9.36 -5.92
N GLU A 114 -13.11 10.22 -5.63
CA GLU A 114 -12.75 10.59 -4.26
C GLU A 114 -13.92 11.28 -3.54
N MET A 115 -14.62 12.18 -4.24
CA MET A 115 -15.82 12.83 -3.70
C MET A 115 -16.94 11.81 -3.45
N PHE A 116 -17.17 10.87 -4.38
CA PHE A 116 -18.13 9.78 -4.18
C PHE A 116 -17.74 8.88 -3.01
N GLN A 117 -16.46 8.56 -2.87
CA GLN A 117 -15.95 7.80 -1.72
C GLN A 117 -16.15 8.57 -0.42
N TYR A 118 -15.91 9.88 -0.38
CA TYR A 118 -16.19 10.71 0.79
C TYR A 118 -17.68 10.71 1.13
N MET A 119 -18.55 10.90 0.12
CA MET A 119 -20.00 10.89 0.29
C MET A 119 -20.52 9.54 0.77
N THR A 120 -20.05 8.43 0.20
CA THR A 120 -20.52 7.08 0.56
C THR A 120 -19.91 6.57 1.87
N ASN A 121 -18.68 6.97 2.20
CA ASN A 121 -18.06 6.67 3.48
C ASN A 121 -18.75 7.44 4.63
N SER A 122 -19.34 8.61 4.35
CA SER A 122 -20.17 9.34 5.33
C SER A 122 -21.64 8.89 5.35
N THR A 123 -22.16 8.28 4.29
CA THR A 123 -23.57 7.81 4.21
C THR A 123 -23.78 6.31 4.44
N TRP A 124 -22.71 5.53 4.65
CA TRP A 124 -22.82 4.11 4.98
C TRP A 124 -22.04 3.73 6.26
N SER A 125 -22.42 4.37 7.36
CA SER A 125 -22.24 3.81 8.71
C SER A 125 -23.56 3.77 9.51
N LYS A 126 -24.70 3.78 8.80
CA LYS A 126 -26.01 3.47 9.40
C LYS A 126 -26.68 2.37 8.58
N GLY A 127 -26.75 1.18 9.17
CA GLY A 127 -27.77 0.19 8.80
C GLY A 127 -27.29 -1.13 8.22
N SER A 128 -26.08 -1.61 8.50
CA SER A 128 -25.88 -3.06 8.57
C SER A 128 -26.19 -3.52 9.99
N THR A 129 -27.47 -3.48 10.34
CA THR A 129 -28.01 -4.42 11.32
C THR A 129 -27.76 -5.79 10.68
N GLY A 130 -26.89 -6.57 11.29
CA GLY A 130 -26.54 -7.88 10.79
C GLY A 130 -27.81 -8.66 10.45
N SER A 131 -27.95 -9.02 9.17
CA SER A 131 -28.76 -10.18 8.81
C SER A 131 -27.96 -11.41 9.24
N GLY A 132 -27.88 -11.59 10.56
CA GLY A 132 -27.68 -12.90 11.14
C GLY A 132 -28.92 -13.68 10.74
N SER A 133 -28.78 -14.49 9.69
CA SER A 133 -29.73 -15.54 9.34
C SER A 133 -29.79 -16.52 10.52
N HIS A 134 -30.59 -16.17 11.52
CA HIS A 134 -31.07 -17.09 12.54
C HIS A 134 -32.10 -17.96 11.86
N GLN A 135 -31.62 -18.99 11.14
CA GLN A 135 -32.46 -20.14 10.84
C GLN A 135 -32.82 -20.80 12.17
N ASN A 136 -34.03 -20.49 12.62
CA ASN A 136 -34.71 -21.18 13.70
C ASN A 136 -34.98 -22.62 13.22
N LYS A 137 -34.13 -23.57 13.63
CA LYS A 137 -34.42 -24.99 13.47
C LYS A 137 -35.20 -25.47 14.70
N PRO A 138 -36.42 -26.01 14.55
CA PRO A 138 -37.11 -26.62 15.67
C PRO A 138 -36.38 -27.90 16.09
N ALA A 139 -36.29 -28.11 17.40
CA ALA A 139 -35.79 -29.32 18.01
C ALA A 139 -36.76 -30.48 17.79
N GLY A 140 -36.22 -31.64 17.41
CA GLY A 140 -36.92 -32.92 17.48
C GLY A 140 -36.98 -33.67 16.16
N GLN A 141 -36.01 -34.54 15.90
CA GLN A 141 -36.26 -35.98 15.73
C GLN A 141 -34.95 -36.72 15.45
N ALA A 142 -34.75 -37.78 16.22
CA ALA A 142 -33.69 -38.74 16.04
C ALA A 142 -33.88 -39.49 14.71
N SER A 143 -32.80 -39.55 13.91
CA SER A 143 -32.67 -40.55 12.85
C SER A 143 -31.19 -40.94 12.71
N THR A 144 -31.01 -42.24 12.59
CA THR A 144 -29.80 -43.05 12.65
C THR A 144 -28.78 -42.71 11.55
N LYS A 145 -27.49 -42.64 11.90
CA LYS A 145 -26.38 -42.54 10.92
C LYS A 145 -25.99 -43.93 10.40
N PRO A 146 -25.83 -44.13 9.08
CA PRO A 146 -25.06 -45.23 8.49
C PRO A 146 -23.54 -45.01 8.66
N PRO A 147 -22.70 -46.05 8.56
CA PRO A 147 -21.32 -46.01 9.04
C PRO A 147 -20.30 -45.41 8.05
N ALA A 148 -19.37 -44.67 8.66
CA ALA A 148 -17.94 -44.50 8.37
C ALA A 148 -17.46 -44.26 6.93
N ALA A 149 -17.22 -42.98 6.61
CA ALA A 149 -16.08 -42.56 5.79
C ALA A 149 -15.04 -41.90 6.71
N PRO A 150 -13.72 -42.05 6.46
CA PRO A 150 -12.70 -41.49 7.35
C PRO A 150 -12.81 -39.97 7.37
N GLN A 151 -13.12 -39.44 8.55
CA GLN A 151 -13.25 -38.01 8.81
C GLN A 151 -11.87 -37.36 8.69
N TYR A 152 -11.68 -36.56 7.65
CA TYR A 152 -10.62 -35.55 7.64
C TYR A 152 -10.92 -34.56 8.77
N VAL A 153 -10.21 -34.72 9.89
CA VAL A 153 -10.13 -33.71 10.94
C VAL A 153 -9.00 -32.76 10.56
N PRO A 154 -9.29 -31.50 10.17
CA PRO A 154 -8.26 -30.50 10.01
C PRO A 154 -7.51 -30.39 11.34
N MET A 155 -6.18 -30.43 11.31
CA MET A 155 -5.40 -30.21 12.52
C MET A 155 -5.65 -28.78 13.03
N ASP A 156 -5.96 -28.62 14.32
CA ASP A 156 -6.26 -27.35 15.01
C ASP A 156 -5.02 -26.44 15.20
N VAL A 157 -4.11 -26.39 14.21
CA VAL A 157 -2.86 -25.62 14.31
C VAL A 157 -3.16 -24.11 14.33
N ASP A 158 -4.12 -23.67 13.51
CA ASP A 158 -4.51 -22.25 13.46
C ASP A 158 -5.39 -21.83 14.64
N ALA A 159 -6.24 -22.72 15.16
CA ALA A 159 -7.07 -22.46 16.34
C ALA A 159 -6.21 -22.33 17.63
N ALA A 160 -5.14 -23.13 17.76
CA ALA A 160 -4.19 -23.02 18.86
C ALA A 160 -3.28 -21.77 18.72
N ARG A 161 -2.89 -21.42 17.49
CA ARG A 161 -2.02 -20.26 17.20
C ARG A 161 -2.75 -18.92 17.36
N THR A 162 -4.06 -18.88 17.10
CA THR A 162 -4.88 -17.66 17.26
C THR A 162 -5.16 -17.37 18.72
N LYS A 163 -5.53 -18.38 19.54
CA LYS A 163 -5.86 -18.17 20.97
C LYS A 163 -4.67 -17.70 21.80
N SER A 164 -3.46 -18.23 21.56
CA SER A 164 -2.24 -17.89 22.30
C SER A 164 -1.74 -16.45 22.07
N LYS A 165 -2.03 -15.85 20.90
CA LYS A 165 -1.66 -14.46 20.56
C LYS A 165 -2.73 -13.43 20.91
N VAL A 166 -3.92 -13.85 21.32
CA VAL A 166 -5.00 -12.94 21.69
C VAL A 166 -4.67 -12.27 23.02
N GLN A 167 -4.60 -10.94 22.99
CA GLN A 167 -4.50 -10.11 24.18
C GLN A 167 -5.90 -9.74 24.69
N CYS A 168 -6.15 -9.99 25.97
CA CYS A 168 -7.38 -9.63 26.63
C CYS A 168 -7.47 -8.12 26.81
N TYR A 169 -8.48 -7.48 26.23
CA TYR A 169 -8.66 -6.02 26.34
C TYR A 169 -9.02 -5.53 27.75
N LYS A 170 -9.40 -6.42 28.66
CA LYS A 170 -9.80 -6.09 30.04
C LYS A 170 -8.62 -6.09 31.01
N CYS A 171 -7.76 -7.10 30.94
CA CYS A 171 -6.62 -7.26 31.86
C CYS A 171 -5.25 -7.24 31.17
N ARG A 172 -5.20 -7.05 29.84
CA ARG A 172 -3.99 -7.08 28.99
C ARG A 172 -3.19 -8.38 29.00
N GLY A 173 -3.67 -9.44 29.66
CA GLY A 173 -3.06 -10.78 29.63
C GLY A 173 -3.30 -11.51 28.29
N TYR A 174 -2.43 -12.46 27.94
CA TYR A 174 -2.53 -13.24 26.71
C TYR A 174 -3.30 -14.55 26.89
N GLY A 175 -3.76 -15.15 25.80
CA GLY A 175 -4.33 -16.50 25.79
C GLY A 175 -5.85 -16.58 25.95
N HIS A 176 -6.55 -15.47 26.15
CA HIS A 176 -8.01 -15.45 26.35
C HIS A 176 -8.66 -14.13 25.89
N PHE A 177 -9.95 -14.18 25.54
CA PHE A 177 -10.73 -13.00 25.19
C PHE A 177 -11.34 -12.34 26.44
N ALA A 178 -11.72 -11.06 26.34
CA ALA A 178 -12.30 -10.31 27.48
C ALA A 178 -13.56 -10.96 28.09
N ARG A 179 -14.31 -11.73 27.30
CA ARG A 179 -15.50 -12.49 27.75
C ARG A 179 -15.14 -13.68 28.63
N ASP A 180 -13.96 -14.26 28.44
CA ASP A 180 -13.47 -15.43 29.18
C ASP A 180 -12.48 -15.03 30.29
N CYS A 181 -12.40 -13.73 30.60
CA CYS A 181 -11.46 -13.20 31.58
C CYS A 181 -11.93 -13.50 33.00
N LYS A 182 -11.15 -14.33 33.71
CA LYS A 182 -11.40 -14.66 35.13
C LYS A 182 -11.01 -13.53 36.09
N ARG A 183 -10.29 -12.51 35.61
CA ARG A 183 -9.89 -11.34 36.42
C ARG A 183 -11.05 -10.36 36.52
N LYS A 184 -11.35 -9.91 37.74
CA LYS A 184 -12.42 -8.95 38.02
C LYS A 184 -12.03 -7.50 37.69
N VAL A 185 -10.73 -7.24 37.56
CA VAL A 185 -10.14 -5.93 37.30
C VAL A 185 -10.29 -5.54 35.82
N ASP A 186 -10.78 -4.32 35.57
CA ASP A 186 -10.83 -3.71 34.24
C ASP A 186 -9.82 -2.55 34.17
N VAL A 187 -8.70 -2.81 33.50
CA VAL A 187 -7.58 -1.86 33.35
C VAL A 187 -7.98 -0.62 32.54
N ARG A 188 -9.11 -0.64 31.82
CA ARG A 188 -9.61 0.52 31.08
C ARG A 188 -10.34 1.53 31.98
N ALA A 189 -10.79 1.09 33.16
CA ALA A 189 -11.58 1.88 34.10
C ALA A 189 -10.77 2.41 35.29
N MET A 190 -9.48 2.07 35.37
CA MET A 190 -8.58 2.47 36.47
C MET A 190 -7.65 3.61 36.05
N ASP A 191 -7.19 4.40 37.01
CA ASP A 191 -6.20 5.44 36.79
C ASP A 191 -4.77 4.86 36.63
N TYR A 192 -3.82 5.67 36.16
CA TYR A 192 -2.45 5.22 35.87
C TYR A 192 -1.70 4.72 37.12
N GLU A 193 -1.93 5.31 38.29
CA GLU A 193 -1.28 4.94 39.55
C GLU A 193 -1.89 3.66 40.14
N GLU A 194 -3.21 3.49 40.04
CA GLU A 194 -3.94 2.27 40.40
C GLU A 194 -3.50 1.08 39.55
N ILE A 195 -3.34 1.29 38.23
CA ILE A 195 -2.82 0.26 37.32
C ILE A 195 -1.40 -0.16 37.73
N ARG A 196 -0.55 0.82 38.09
CA ARG A 196 0.84 0.57 38.47
C ARG A 196 0.95 -0.23 39.78
N GLN A 197 0.14 0.10 40.77
CA GLN A 197 0.07 -0.64 42.04
C GLN A 197 -0.42 -2.08 41.82
N HIS A 198 -1.46 -2.27 41.03
CA HIS A 198 -1.98 -3.61 40.71
C HIS A 198 -0.92 -4.51 40.04
N TYR A 199 -0.16 -3.99 39.06
CA TYR A 199 0.93 -4.77 38.45
C TYR A 199 2.07 -5.06 39.43
N PHE A 200 2.35 -4.15 40.35
CA PHE A 200 3.38 -4.34 41.37
C PHE A 200 3.00 -5.42 42.39
N GLU A 201 1.74 -5.42 42.84
CA GLU A 201 1.18 -6.44 43.73
C GLU A 201 1.12 -7.80 43.06
N GLU A 202 0.70 -7.89 41.80
CA GLU A 202 0.73 -9.15 41.03
C GLU A 202 2.16 -9.70 40.90
N PHE A 203 3.17 -8.84 40.77
CA PHE A 203 4.57 -9.26 40.68
C PHE A 203 5.12 -9.78 42.02
N GLN A 204 4.67 -9.21 43.15
CA GLN A 204 5.03 -9.69 44.48
C GLN A 204 4.34 -11.00 44.85
N ALA A 205 3.09 -11.21 44.42
CA ALA A 205 2.34 -12.44 44.65
C ALA A 205 2.83 -13.65 43.82
N MET A 206 3.74 -13.41 42.86
CA MET A 206 4.31 -14.44 41.98
C MET A 206 5.69 -14.95 42.47
N LYS A 207 6.17 -14.49 43.63
CA LYS A 207 7.30 -15.06 44.40
C LYS A 207 6.80 -16.09 45.40
#